data_AF-A0A936QZ11-F1
#
_entry.id   AF-A0A936QZ11-F1
#
_cell.length_a   1.000
_cell.length_b   1.000
_cell.length_c   1.000
_cell.angle_alpha   90.00
_cell.angle_beta   90.00
_cell.angle_gamma   90.00
#
_symmetry.space_group_name_H-M   'P 1'
#
loop_
_entity.id
_entity.type
_entity.pdbx_description
1 polymer ?
#
loop_
_entity_poly.entity_id
_entity_poly.type
_entity_poly.pdbx_seq_one_letter_code
_entity_poly.pdbx_strand_id
1 'polypeptide(L)' 'MVDRIRAGGPFRYAKDGAVFGNRERLLPQRPRGYYHEYTVDKPGSDDRGPWRIVAGDGGDLYWTQDHYDSFAQIIEEP' A
#
# COMPACT_ATOMS: atom_id res chain seq x y z
N MET A 1 -6.88 1.24 -8.64
CA MET A 1 -6.65 1.10 -7.18
C MET A 1 -6.12 2.40 -6.57
N VAL A 2 -5.06 2.99 -7.14
CA VAL A 2 -4.53 4.29 -6.70
C VAL A 2 -5.63 5.37 -6.58
N ASP A 3 -6.50 5.50 -7.58
CA ASP A 3 -7.61 6.47 -7.52
C ASP A 3 -8.55 6.26 -6.33
N ARG A 4 -8.76 4.99 -5.93
CA ARG A 4 -9.59 4.64 -4.77
C ARG A 4 -8.91 4.99 -3.46
N ILE A 5 -7.59 4.83 -3.37
CA ILE A 5 -6.80 5.26 -2.23
C ILE A 5 -6.94 6.78 -2.07
N ARG A 6 -6.77 7.53 -3.17
CA ARG A 6 -6.93 9.00 -3.18
C ARG A 6 -8.34 9.45 -2.82
N ALA A 7 -9.36 8.72 -3.27
CA ALA A 7 -10.75 9.00 -2.94
C ALA A 7 -11.14 8.59 -1.50
N GLY A 8 -10.26 7.94 -0.74
CA GLY A 8 -10.54 7.49 0.62
C GLY A 8 -11.45 6.26 0.71
N GLY A 9 -11.55 5.48 -0.37
CA GLY A 9 -12.38 4.27 -0.43
C GLY A 9 -13.61 4.40 -1.33
N PRO A 10 -14.59 3.48 -1.21
CA PRO A 10 -14.69 2.40 -0.22
C PRO A 10 -13.67 1.29 -0.47
N PHE A 11 -13.21 0.64 0.60
CA PHE A 11 -12.27 -0.48 0.53
C PHE A 11 -12.93 -1.83 0.80
N ARG A 12 -12.42 -2.88 0.15
CA ARG A 12 -12.98 -4.23 0.23
C ARG A 12 -12.58 -4.94 1.52
N TYR A 13 -11.35 -4.74 1.97
CA TYR A 13 -10.81 -5.46 3.11
C TYR A 13 -10.72 -4.54 4.32
N ALA A 14 -11.10 -5.05 5.49
CA ALA A 14 -11.08 -4.29 6.75
C ALA A 14 -9.68 -3.79 7.16
N LYS A 15 -8.62 -4.36 6.56
CA LYS A 15 -7.24 -3.97 6.81
C LYS A 15 -6.77 -2.82 5.90
N ASP A 16 -7.50 -2.52 4.83
CA ASP A 16 -7.15 -1.44 3.93
C ASP A 16 -7.29 -0.09 4.65
N GLY A 17 -6.24 0.73 4.58
CA GLY A 17 -6.11 1.96 5.35
C GLY A 17 -5.52 1.76 6.75
N ALA A 18 -5.09 0.56 7.12
CA ALA A 18 -4.35 0.35 8.36
C ALA A 18 -2.93 0.92 8.28
N VAL A 19 -2.39 1.38 9.41
CA VAL A 19 -1.01 1.88 9.49
C VAL A 19 -0.01 0.78 9.12
N PHE A 20 0.84 1.07 8.15
CA PHE A 20 2.00 0.27 7.79
C PHE A 20 3.21 0.73 8.61
N GLY A 21 3.83 -0.20 9.34
CA GLY A 21 4.86 0.13 10.32
C GLY A 21 6.25 0.41 9.76
N ASN A 22 6.55 -0.01 8.53
CA ASN A 22 7.89 0.07 7.91
C ASN A 22 9.01 -0.40 8.86
N ARG A 23 8.85 -1.57 9.53
CA ARG A 23 9.76 -2.03 10.59
C ARG A 23 11.11 -2.48 10.02
N GLU A 24 11.07 -3.06 8.83
CA GLU A 24 12.17 -3.55 8.03
C GLU A 24 12.91 -2.42 7.33
N ARG A 25 12.37 -1.18 7.37
CA ARG A 25 12.95 0.06 6.84
C ARG A 25 13.27 0.00 5.34
N LEU A 26 12.43 -0.71 4.59
CA LEU A 26 12.52 -0.81 3.13
C LEU A 26 12.00 0.46 2.42
N LEU A 27 11.15 1.23 3.10
CA LEU A 27 10.72 2.57 2.65
C LEU A 27 11.48 3.66 3.41
N PRO A 28 11.53 4.91 2.89
CA PRO A 28 12.12 6.04 3.60
C PRO A 28 11.58 6.18 5.03
N GLN A 29 12.46 6.48 5.98
CA GLN A 29 12.07 6.63 7.38
C GLN A 29 11.19 7.87 7.58
N ARG A 30 10.00 7.65 8.16
CA ARG A 30 8.98 8.67 8.42
C ARG A 30 8.37 8.45 9.81
N PRO A 31 7.70 9.47 10.40
CA PRO A 31 6.99 9.30 11.66
C PRO A 31 5.98 8.14 11.63
N ARG A 32 5.71 7.53 12.78
CA ARG A 32 4.69 6.48 12.90
C ARG A 32 3.33 7.02 12.45
N GLY A 33 2.63 6.23 11.64
CA GLY A 33 1.33 6.63 11.08
C GLY A 33 1.42 7.28 9.70
N TYR A 34 2.62 7.58 9.18
CA TYR A 34 2.78 8.18 7.86
C TYR A 34 2.35 7.25 6.71
N TYR A 35 2.60 5.95 6.85
CA TYR A 35 2.30 4.97 5.81
C TYR A 35 1.06 4.17 6.13
N HIS A 36 0.24 3.90 5.11
CA HIS A 36 -0.97 3.09 5.20
C HIS A 36 -0.97 2.01 4.11
N GLU A 37 -1.43 0.81 4.45
CA GLU A 37 -1.47 -0.33 3.52
C GLU A 37 -2.83 -0.55 2.87
N TYR A 38 -2.81 -0.99 1.62
CA TYR A 38 -4.00 -1.27 0.84
C TYR A 38 -3.83 -2.53 0.01
N THR A 39 -4.85 -3.37 0.00
CA THR A 39 -4.87 -4.64 -0.73
C THR A 39 -5.11 -4.40 -2.21
N VAL A 40 -4.32 -5.06 -3.06
CA VAL A 40 -4.60 -5.15 -4.50
C VAL A 40 -5.03 -6.57 -4.79
N ASP A 41 -6.22 -6.73 -5.38
CA ASP A 41 -6.76 -8.05 -5.71
C ASP A 41 -5.85 -8.75 -6.71
N LYS A 42 -5.33 -9.92 -6.33
CA LYS A 42 -4.62 -10.82 -7.23
C LYS A 42 -5.65 -11.72 -7.92
N PRO A 43 -5.73 -11.76 -9.25
CA PRO A 43 -6.63 -12.66 -9.95
C PRO A 43 -6.44 -14.12 -9.50
N GLY A 44 -7.54 -14.81 -9.17
CA GLY A 44 -7.52 -16.20 -8.71
C GLY A 44 -7.13 -16.41 -7.24
N SER A 45 -7.01 -15.35 -6.44
CA SER A 45 -6.85 -15.45 -4.98
C SER A 45 -8.21 -15.47 -4.30
N ASP A 46 -8.44 -16.45 -3.41
CA ASP A 46 -9.63 -16.50 -2.54
C ASP A 46 -9.46 -15.65 -1.27
N ASP A 47 -8.24 -15.15 -1.04
CA ASP A 47 -7.85 -14.30 0.07
C ASP A 47 -7.30 -12.95 -0.42
N ARG A 48 -6.74 -12.16 0.50
CA ARG A 48 -6.12 -10.86 0.19
C ARG A 48 -4.92 -10.95 -0.75
N GLY A 49 -4.35 -12.14 -0.96
CA GLY A 49 -3.10 -12.34 -1.68
C GLY A 49 -1.91 -11.58 -1.07
N PRO A 50 -0.74 -11.59 -1.73
CA PRO A 50 0.45 -10.87 -1.28
C PRO A 50 0.54 -9.42 -1.78
N TRP A 51 -0.29 -9.04 -2.75
CA TRP A 51 -0.18 -7.78 -3.48
C TRP A 51 -0.71 -6.59 -2.68
N ARG A 52 0.09 -5.54 -2.53
CA ARG A 52 -0.26 -4.34 -1.75
C ARG A 52 0.24 -3.08 -2.41
N ILE A 53 -0.47 -1.99 -2.15
CA ILE A 53 0.06 -0.64 -2.25
C ILE A 53 0.23 -0.08 -0.83
N VAL A 54 1.39 0.52 -0.56
CA VAL A 54 1.62 1.33 0.63
C VAL A 54 1.63 2.80 0.20
N ALA A 55 0.71 3.58 0.77
CA ALA A 55 0.62 5.02 0.49
C ALA A 55 1.15 5.82 1.68
N GLY A 56 1.97 6.83 1.40
CA GLY A 56 2.40 7.84 2.36
C GLY A 56 1.47 9.05 2.35
N ASP A 57 1.33 9.72 3.49
CA ASP A 57 0.51 10.94 3.61
C ASP A 57 0.99 12.09 2.69
N GLY A 58 2.26 12.07 2.27
CA GLY A 58 2.83 13.01 1.30
C GLY A 58 2.50 12.70 -0.17
N GLY A 59 1.69 11.68 -0.45
CA GLY A 59 1.35 11.24 -1.80
C GLY A 59 2.31 10.21 -2.39
N ASP A 60 3.33 9.78 -1.64
CA ASP A 60 4.22 8.69 -2.05
C ASP A 60 3.42 7.38 -2.19
N LEU A 61 3.69 6.61 -3.24
CA LEU A 61 3.05 5.32 -3.48
C LEU A 61 4.09 4.24 -3.74
N TYR A 62 3.94 3.11 -3.08
CA TYR A 62 4.85 1.96 -3.22
C TYR A 62 4.05 0.68 -3.49
N TRP A 63 4.44 -0.05 -4.52
CA TRP A 63 3.91 -1.36 -4.86
C TRP A 63 4.76 -2.46 -4.25
N THR A 64 4.12 -3.49 -3.70
CA THR A 64 4.75 -4.77 -3.35
C THR A 64 3.90 -5.91 -3.90
N GLN A 65 4.55 -6.91 -4.48
CA GLN A 65 3.90 -8.11 -5.00
C GLN A 65 4.20 -9.35 -4.15
N ASP A 66 5.07 -9.21 -3.16
CA ASP A 66 5.68 -10.27 -2.37
C ASP A 66 5.44 -10.05 -0.87
N HIS A 67 4.35 -9.37 -0.51
CA HIS A 67 3.93 -9.18 0.87
C HIS A 67 5.00 -8.49 1.74
N TYR A 68 5.45 -7.33 1.26
CA TYR A 68 6.40 -6.41 1.91
C TYR A 68 7.86 -6.85 1.92
N ASP A 69 8.24 -7.91 1.19
CA ASP A 69 9.63 -8.34 1.05
C ASP A 69 10.43 -7.38 0.13
N SER A 70 9.79 -6.79 -0.87
CA SER A 70 10.37 -5.75 -1.71
C SER A 70 9.36 -4.70 -2.16
N PHE A 71 9.86 -3.53 -2.58
CA PHE A 71 9.02 -2.42 -3.02
C PHE A 71 9.53 -1.80 -4.33
N ALA A 72 8.59 -1.42 -5.18
CA ALA A 72 8.81 -0.50 -6.30
C ALA A 72 8.04 0.80 -6.03
N GLN A 73 8.69 1.95 -6.22
CA GLN A 73 7.99 3.22 -6.15
C GLN A 73 7.12 3.40 -7.40
N ILE A 74 5.87 3.78 -7.20
CA ILE A 74 4.95 4.15 -8.28
C ILE A 74 5.19 5.63 -8.56
N ILE A 75 5.66 5.94 -9.76
CA ILE A 75 5.79 7.31 -10.27
C ILE A 75 4.64 7.52 -11.25
N GLU A 76 3.76 8.45 -10.94
CA GLU A 76 2.71 8.87 -11.85
C GLU A 76 3.23 10.00 -12.72
N GLU A 77 3.05 9.86 -14.03
CA GLU A 77 3.30 10.98 -14.94
C GLU A 77 2.21 12.05 -14.73
N PRO A 78 2.58 13.34 -14.80
CA PRO A 78 1.66 14.46 -14.59
C PRO A 78 0.53 14.54 -15.63
#